data_AF-A0AAP0P140-F1
#
_entry.id   AF-A0AAP0P140-F1
#
_cell.length_a   1.000
_cell.length_b   1.000
_cell.length_c   1.000
_cell.angle_alpha   90.00
_cell.angle_beta   90.00
_cell.angle_gamma   90.00
#
_symmetry.space_group_name_H-M   'P 1'
#
loop_
_entity.id
_entity.type
_entity.pdbx_description
1 polymer ?
#
loop_
_entity_poly.entity_id
_entity_poly.type
_entity_poly.pdbx_seq_one_letter_code
_entity_poly.pdbx_strand_id
1 'polypeptide(L)'
;MVGMVNEAMDNLHIGSDQMNDNMPEIGNRSGPNEETFAYLRLLQEAKQELYPGCNNFTALSFIVHLLNIKVLCSWTYKLFTMLLELLKKSFSSSVRLPQSYYKANKMTTDLGFTSETFDACPNNCMLFRNEDANLDECEICHTSRFKQSKDGSSEGKKVATKKLDTFH
;
A
#
# COMPACT_ATOMS: atom_id res chain seq x y z
N MET A 1 12.76 -5.46 -11.69
CA MET A 1 11.65 -4.92 -10.87
C MET A 1 12.11 -3.84 -9.88
N VAL A 2 13.30 -3.96 -9.25
CA VAL A 2 13.87 -2.91 -8.37
C VAL A 2 14.11 -1.57 -9.10
N GLY A 3 14.46 -1.60 -10.40
CA GLY A 3 14.68 -0.37 -11.19
C GLY A 3 13.44 0.52 -11.38
N MET A 4 12.24 -0.06 -11.48
CA MET A 4 11.01 0.70 -11.75
C MET A 4 10.51 1.46 -10.52
N VAL A 5 10.80 0.96 -9.32
CA VAL A 5 10.39 1.61 -8.04
C VAL A 5 11.29 2.80 -7.74
N ASN A 6 12.59 2.69 -8.04
CA ASN A 6 13.52 3.81 -7.92
C ASN A 6 13.19 4.92 -8.93
N GLU A 7 12.88 4.59 -10.18
CA GLU A 7 12.48 5.57 -11.21
C GLU A 7 11.18 6.32 -10.84
N ALA A 8 10.18 5.66 -10.24
CA ALA A 8 8.95 6.31 -9.79
C ALA A 8 9.16 7.28 -8.61
N MET A 9 10.15 6.99 -7.75
CA MET A 9 10.50 7.84 -6.61
C MET A 9 11.45 8.99 -7.02
N ASP A 10 12.33 8.78 -8.00
CA ASP A 10 13.22 9.81 -8.55
C ASP A 10 12.45 10.85 -9.38
N ASN A 11 11.33 10.47 -10.01
CA ASN A 11 10.44 11.38 -10.72
C ASN A 11 9.65 12.37 -9.82
N LEU A 12 9.77 12.26 -8.49
CA LEU A 12 9.22 13.25 -7.54
C LEU A 12 10.19 14.41 -7.23
N HIS A 13 11.38 14.45 -7.86
CA HIS A 13 12.21 15.65 -7.94
C HIS A 13 11.57 16.68 -8.87
N ILE A 14 10.55 17.37 -8.37
CA ILE A 14 10.19 18.68 -8.93
C ILE A 14 11.33 19.62 -8.55
N GLY A 15 12.11 20.00 -9.56
CA GLY A 15 13.29 20.85 -9.45
C GLY A 15 12.99 22.13 -8.68
N SER A 16 13.86 22.41 -7.71
CA SER A 16 14.05 23.74 -7.18
C SER A 16 14.80 24.58 -8.22
N ASP A 17 14.11 25.26 -9.13
CA ASP A 17 14.72 26.34 -9.92
C ASP A 17 13.71 27.43 -10.30
N GLN A 18 13.90 28.57 -9.63
CA GLN A 18 13.71 29.95 -10.06
C GLN A 18 12.31 30.44 -10.47
N MET A 19 11.72 31.21 -9.55
CA MET A 19 10.62 32.13 -9.82
C MET A 19 11.11 33.20 -10.83
N ASN A 20 10.53 33.21 -12.02
CA ASN A 20 10.62 34.35 -12.93
C ASN A 20 9.21 34.91 -13.10
N ASP A 21 9.01 36.14 -12.61
CA ASP A 21 7.77 36.91 -12.74
C ASP A 21 7.49 37.20 -14.21
N ASN A 22 6.43 36.60 -14.77
CA ASN A 22 5.70 37.12 -15.92
C ASN A 22 4.36 36.38 -16.04
N MET A 23 3.31 36.94 -15.43
CA MET A 23 1.95 36.41 -15.49
C MET A 23 1.14 37.06 -16.61
N PRO A 24 0.58 36.30 -17.56
CA PRO A 24 -0.58 36.77 -18.31
C PRO A 24 -1.83 36.46 -17.47
N GLU A 25 -2.63 37.49 -17.18
CA GLU A 25 -3.99 37.31 -16.69
C GLU A 25 -4.86 36.67 -17.79
N ILE A 26 -5.68 35.69 -17.40
CA ILE A 26 -7.13 35.56 -17.67
C ILE A 26 -7.58 34.13 -17.29
N GLY A 27 -8.67 34.06 -16.52
CA GLY A 27 -9.56 32.89 -16.50
C GLY A 27 -9.62 32.10 -15.20
N ASN A 28 -10.34 32.64 -14.20
CA ASN A 28 -11.03 31.92 -13.13
C ASN A 28 -10.33 30.66 -12.57
N ARG A 29 -9.21 30.83 -11.85
CA ARG A 29 -8.68 29.75 -11.02
C ARG A 29 -9.45 29.73 -9.71
N SER A 30 -10.49 28.90 -9.64
CA SER A 30 -10.96 28.38 -8.36
C SER A 30 -9.73 27.85 -7.62
N GLY A 31 -9.43 28.40 -6.44
CA GLY A 31 -8.33 27.91 -5.62
C GLY A 31 -8.46 26.40 -5.36
N PRO A 32 -7.39 25.74 -4.86
CA PRO A 32 -7.46 24.32 -4.53
C PRO A 32 -8.67 24.05 -3.63
N ASN A 33 -9.47 23.04 -3.96
CA ASN A 33 -10.56 22.63 -3.08
C ASN A 33 -9.98 21.98 -1.80
N GLU A 34 -10.82 21.76 -0.79
CA GLU A 34 -10.41 21.19 0.50
C GLU A 34 -9.70 19.82 0.34
N GLU A 35 -10.16 19.01 -0.60
CA GLU A 35 -9.56 17.71 -0.94
C GLU A 35 -8.13 17.87 -1.48
N THR A 36 -7.90 18.84 -2.37
CA THR A 36 -6.57 19.13 -2.91
C THR A 36 -5.61 19.57 -1.80
N PHE A 37 -6.08 20.41 -0.88
CA PHE A 37 -5.28 20.81 0.29
C PHE A 37 -4.97 19.65 1.23
N ALA A 38 -5.93 18.74 1.46
CA ALA A 38 -5.72 17.55 2.27
C ALA A 38 -4.67 16.62 1.64
N TYR A 39 -4.76 16.39 0.33
CA TYR A 39 -3.77 15.61 -0.42
C TYR A 39 -2.37 16.22 -0.35
N LEU A 40 -2.24 17.54 -0.60
CA LEU A 40 -0.95 18.23 -0.54
C LEU A 40 -0.31 18.15 0.85
N ARG A 41 -1.11 18.24 1.92
CA ARG A 41 -0.64 18.08 3.29
C ARG A 41 -0.12 16.66 3.54
N LEU A 42 -0.88 15.64 3.13
CA LEU A 42 -0.47 14.24 3.23
C LEU A 42 0.85 14.01 2.48
N LEU A 43 0.97 14.54 1.26
CA LEU A 43 2.19 14.43 0.47
C LEU A 43 3.39 15.10 1.17
N GLN A 44 3.19 16.27 1.76
CA GLN A 44 4.25 16.99 2.49
C GLN A 44 4.70 16.23 3.74
N GLU A 45 3.76 15.65 4.50
CA GLU A 45 4.06 14.80 5.66
C GLU A 45 4.79 13.51 5.24
N ALA A 46 4.36 12.91 4.14
CA ALA A 46 4.90 11.67 3.60
C ALA A 46 6.34 11.84 3.09
N LYS A 47 6.68 13.01 2.53
CA LYS A 47 8.03 13.38 2.09
C LYS A 47 8.99 13.75 3.23
N GLN A 48 8.53 13.86 4.47
CA GLN A 48 9.43 14.12 5.59
C GLN A 48 10.39 12.96 5.80
N GLU A 49 11.60 13.28 6.28
CA GLU A 49 12.58 12.29 6.73
C GLU A 49 11.95 11.30 7.72
N LEU A 50 12.32 10.02 7.63
CA LEU A 50 11.81 8.96 8.48
C LEU A 50 11.99 9.28 9.98
N TYR A 51 13.11 9.88 10.32
CA TYR A 51 13.43 10.51 11.60
C TYR A 51 14.44 11.64 11.33
N PRO A 52 14.60 12.63 12.21
CA PRO A 52 15.53 13.74 12.00
C PRO A 52 16.96 13.28 11.68
N GLY A 53 17.52 13.74 10.57
CA GLY A 53 18.84 13.36 10.08
C GLY A 53 18.88 12.07 9.24
N CYS A 54 17.73 11.50 8.88
CA CYS A 54 17.65 10.33 8.02
C CYS A 54 17.74 10.73 6.54
N ASN A 55 18.94 10.64 5.97
CA ASN A 55 19.17 11.03 4.57
C ASN A 55 18.78 9.94 3.55
N ASN A 56 18.60 8.69 4.00
CA ASN A 56 18.36 7.55 3.11
C ASN A 56 16.87 7.30 2.85
N PHE A 57 15.99 7.72 3.76
CA PHE A 57 14.57 7.41 3.68
C PHE A 57 13.68 8.55 4.18
N THR A 58 12.63 8.82 3.41
CA THR A 58 11.41 9.49 3.89
C THR A 58 10.49 8.48 4.58
N ALA A 59 9.50 8.97 5.32
CA ALA A 59 8.45 8.14 5.91
C ALA A 59 7.74 7.30 4.83
N LEU A 60 7.39 7.91 3.71
CA LEU A 60 6.73 7.23 2.59
C LEU A 60 7.62 6.18 1.95
N SER A 61 8.85 6.55 1.56
CA SER A 61 9.75 5.62 0.87
C SER A 61 9.99 4.39 1.72
N PHE A 62 10.18 4.55 3.04
CA PHE A 62 10.37 3.42 3.95
C PHE A 62 9.15 2.49 3.98
N ILE A 63 7.94 3.05 4.06
CA ILE A 63 6.70 2.26 4.11
C ILE A 63 6.41 1.56 2.79
N VAL A 64 6.63 2.20 1.65
CA VAL A 64 6.51 1.58 0.33
C VAL A 64 7.48 0.40 0.21
N HIS A 65 8.74 0.56 0.61
CA HIS A 65 9.71 -0.55 0.61
C HIS A 65 9.27 -1.69 1.53
N LEU A 66 8.76 -1.37 2.72
CA LEU A 66 8.30 -2.38 3.67
C LEU A 66 7.07 -3.14 3.15
N LEU A 67 6.12 -2.46 2.52
CA LEU A 67 4.95 -3.08 1.87
C LEU A 67 5.37 -3.98 0.69
N ASN A 68 6.36 -3.56 -0.10
CA ASN A 68 6.93 -4.40 -1.14
C ASN A 68 7.56 -5.68 -0.57
N ILE A 69 8.36 -5.57 0.51
CA ILE A 69 8.93 -6.72 1.21
C ILE A 69 7.83 -7.63 1.76
N LYS A 70 6.76 -7.05 2.33
CA LYS A 70 5.60 -7.83 2.82
C LYS A 70 5.03 -8.70 1.71
N VAL A 71 4.79 -8.14 0.53
CA VAL A 71 4.21 -8.86 -0.61
C VAL A 71 5.17 -9.95 -1.08
N LEU A 72 6.44 -9.60 -1.33
CA LEU A 72 7.47 -10.53 -1.80
C LEU A 72 7.70 -11.70 -0.84
N CYS A 73 7.68 -11.44 0.47
CA CYS A 73 7.91 -12.44 1.50
C CYS A 73 6.62 -13.00 2.11
N SER A 74 5.45 -12.66 1.55
CA SER A 74 4.13 -13.10 2.03
C SER A 74 3.92 -12.88 3.54
N TRP A 75 4.40 -11.76 4.08
CA TRP A 75 4.22 -11.45 5.49
C TRP A 75 2.74 -11.24 5.83
N THR A 76 2.31 -11.84 6.94
CA THR A 76 0.97 -11.64 7.46
C THR A 76 0.79 -10.20 7.97
N TYR A 77 -0.44 -9.68 7.95
CA TYR A 77 -0.74 -8.36 8.52
C TYR A 77 -0.33 -8.24 10.00
N LYS A 78 -0.44 -9.35 10.75
CA LYS A 78 -0.03 -9.43 12.15
C LYS A 78 1.48 -9.25 12.30
N LEU A 79 2.28 -9.99 11.52
CA LEU A 79 3.74 -9.87 11.54
C LEU A 79 4.16 -8.44 11.17
N PHE A 80 3.59 -7.88 10.11
CA PHE A 80 3.89 -6.53 9.66
C PHE A 80 3.59 -5.47 10.74
N THR A 81 2.43 -5.59 11.40
CA THR A 81 2.03 -4.69 12.48
C THR A 81 2.99 -4.80 13.67
N MET A 82 3.33 -6.02 14.09
CA MET A 82 4.29 -6.25 15.19
C MET A 82 5.68 -5.68 14.85
N LEU A 83 6.13 -5.81 13.60
CA LEU A 83 7.39 -5.24 13.15
C LEU A 83 7.37 -3.70 13.21
N LEU A 84 6.30 -3.06 12.73
CA LEU A 84 6.16 -1.60 12.82
C LEU A 84 6.19 -1.11 14.26
N GLU A 85 5.49 -1.81 15.16
CA GLU A 85 5.51 -1.49 16.59
C GLU A 85 6.91 -1.65 17.19
N LEU A 86 7.63 -2.71 16.84
CA LEU A 86 9.00 -2.93 17.28
C LEU A 86 9.93 -1.83 16.77
N LEU A 87 9.92 -1.55 15.47
CA LEU A 87 10.71 -0.49 14.87
C LEU A 87 10.44 0.85 15.56
N LYS A 88 9.16 1.19 15.76
CA LYS A 88 8.77 2.44 16.42
C LYS A 88 9.27 2.56 17.86
N LYS A 89 9.42 1.44 18.58
CA LYS A 89 10.03 1.38 19.92
C LYS A 89 11.56 1.42 19.89
N SER A 90 12.18 0.90 18.82
CA SER A 90 13.63 0.86 18.65
C SER A 90 14.21 2.21 18.23
N PHE A 91 13.48 2.99 17.43
CA PHE A 91 13.85 4.37 17.14
C PHE A 91 13.43 5.30 18.28
N SER A 92 14.07 6.46 18.39
CA SER A 92 13.65 7.51 19.31
C SER A 92 12.23 8.01 18.98
N SER A 93 11.64 8.80 19.89
CA SER A 93 10.25 9.28 19.79
C SER A 93 9.95 10.13 18.54
N SER A 94 10.96 10.47 17.74
CA SER A 94 10.84 11.28 16.53
C SER A 94 10.59 10.49 15.23
N VAL A 95 10.51 9.16 15.29
CA VAL A 95 10.28 8.35 14.07
C VAL A 95 8.84 8.48 13.53
N ARG A 96 8.74 8.73 12.23
CA ARG A 96 7.48 8.93 11.49
C ARG A 96 6.97 7.63 10.88
N LEU A 97 6.68 6.65 11.74
CA LEU A 97 6.10 5.37 11.32
C LEU A 97 4.61 5.24 11.68
N PRO A 98 3.78 4.68 10.78
CA PRO A 98 2.43 4.23 11.11
C PRO A 98 2.47 3.15 12.18
N GLN A 99 1.39 3.06 12.95
CA GLN A 99 1.28 2.10 14.07
C GLN A 99 0.80 0.71 13.67
N SER A 100 0.37 0.52 12.41
CA SER A 100 -0.17 -0.76 11.95
C SER A 100 -0.10 -0.90 10.44
N TYR A 101 -0.26 -2.13 9.96
CA TYR A 101 -0.42 -2.42 8.54
C TYR A 101 -1.52 -1.56 7.90
N TYR A 102 -2.70 -1.46 8.53
CA TYR A 102 -3.81 -0.69 7.97
C TYR A 102 -3.50 0.80 7.86
N LYS A 103 -2.81 1.38 8.84
CA LYS A 103 -2.37 2.78 8.76
C LYS A 103 -1.30 2.99 7.69
N ALA A 104 -0.39 2.03 7.52
CA ALA A 104 0.61 2.05 6.47
C ALA A 104 -0.02 1.96 5.07
N ASN A 105 -0.91 0.99 4.87
CA ASN A 105 -1.64 0.82 3.62
C ASN A 105 -2.52 2.02 3.31
N LYS A 106 -3.19 2.60 4.33
CA LYS A 106 -3.98 3.82 4.17
C LYS A 106 -3.14 5.01 3.74
N MET A 107 -1.99 5.22 4.38
CA MET A 107 -1.06 6.29 4.01
C MET A 107 -0.65 6.20 2.53
N THR A 108 -0.38 4.99 2.02
CA THR A 108 -0.05 4.81 0.60
C THR A 108 -1.28 4.94 -0.29
N THR A 109 -2.46 4.41 0.08
CA THR A 109 -3.67 4.56 -0.76
C THR A 109 -4.17 6.00 -0.85
N ASP A 110 -4.07 6.77 0.23
CA ASP A 110 -4.44 8.20 0.24
C ASP A 110 -3.50 9.03 -0.68
N LEU A 111 -2.32 8.47 -1.03
CA LEU A 111 -1.36 9.06 -1.96
C LEU A 111 -1.44 8.49 -3.39
N GLY A 112 -2.39 7.59 -3.65
CA GLY A 112 -2.67 7.03 -4.97
C GLY A 112 -2.06 5.66 -5.27
N PHE A 113 -1.38 5.02 -4.31
CA PHE A 113 -0.94 3.63 -4.46
C PHE A 113 -2.15 2.69 -4.37
N THR A 114 -2.15 1.58 -5.10
CA THR A 114 -3.25 0.63 -5.05
C THR A 114 -2.82 -0.69 -4.40
N SER A 115 -3.69 -1.22 -3.56
CA SER A 115 -3.48 -2.48 -2.84
C SER A 115 -4.70 -3.35 -3.11
N GLU A 116 -4.47 -4.52 -3.67
CA GLU A 116 -5.53 -5.45 -4.05
C GLU A 116 -5.29 -6.78 -3.35
N THR A 117 -6.36 -7.38 -2.85
CA THR A 117 -6.30 -8.72 -2.25
C THR A 117 -7.07 -9.68 -3.13
N PHE A 118 -6.37 -10.67 -3.66
CA PHE A 118 -6.95 -11.75 -4.45
C PHE A 118 -7.15 -12.99 -3.59
N ASP A 119 -8.22 -13.73 -3.86
CA ASP A 119 -8.32 -15.10 -3.35
C ASP A 119 -7.36 -15.97 -4.16
N ALA A 120 -6.69 -16.90 -3.47
CA ALA A 120 -5.72 -17.79 -4.08
C ALA A 120 -6.12 -19.25 -3.86
N CYS A 121 -5.78 -20.11 -4.81
CA CYS A 121 -5.88 -21.55 -4.61
C CYS A 121 -5.04 -21.96 -3.38
N PRO A 122 -5.56 -22.83 -2.48
CA PRO A 122 -4.79 -23.31 -1.33
C PRO A 122 -3.44 -23.93 -1.72
N ASN A 123 -3.39 -24.57 -2.90
CA ASN A 123 -2.20 -25.21 -3.47
C ASN A 123 -1.37 -24.27 -4.37
N ASN A 124 -1.64 -22.96 -4.38
CA ASN A 124 -0.94 -21.93 -5.18
C ASN A 124 -0.99 -22.10 -6.70
N CYS A 125 -1.95 -22.86 -7.23
CA CYS A 125 -2.03 -23.10 -8.67
C CYS A 125 -2.49 -21.87 -9.46
N MET A 126 -3.39 -21.06 -8.90
CA MET A 126 -3.99 -19.89 -9.56
C MET A 126 -4.50 -18.85 -8.55
N LEU A 127 -4.80 -17.65 -9.05
CA LEU A 127 -5.53 -16.59 -8.35
C LEU A 127 -6.93 -16.49 -8.92
N PHE A 128 -7.94 -16.35 -8.06
CA PHE A 128 -9.32 -16.16 -8.45
C PHE A 128 -9.56 -14.67 -8.77
N ARG A 129 -9.22 -14.26 -10.00
CA ARG A 129 -9.32 -12.88 -10.47
C ARG A 129 -9.81 -12.82 -11.92
N ASN A 130 -10.30 -11.66 -12.35
CA ASN A 130 -10.81 -11.45 -13.71
C ASN A 130 -11.87 -12.50 -14.09
N GLU A 131 -11.64 -13.27 -15.15
CA GLU A 131 -12.52 -14.33 -15.65
C GLU A 131 -12.73 -15.44 -14.60
N ASP A 132 -11.73 -15.69 -13.76
CA ASP A 132 -11.74 -16.73 -12.72
C ASP A 132 -12.39 -16.28 -11.41
N ALA A 133 -12.85 -15.02 -11.33
CA ALA A 133 -13.31 -14.41 -10.08
C ALA A 133 -14.56 -15.10 -9.49
N ASN A 134 -15.36 -15.79 -10.31
CA ASN A 134 -16.58 -16.48 -9.91
C ASN A 134 -16.40 -17.98 -9.67
N LEU A 135 -15.18 -18.51 -9.80
CA LEU A 135 -14.93 -19.94 -9.56
C LEU A 135 -14.93 -20.25 -8.06
N ASP A 136 -15.58 -21.36 -7.71
CA ASP A 136 -15.64 -21.92 -6.36
C ASP A 136 -14.50 -22.94 -6.10
N GLU A 137 -13.84 -23.42 -7.16
CA GLU A 137 -12.74 -24.38 -7.13
C GLU A 137 -11.64 -24.03 -8.13
N CYS A 138 -10.43 -24.50 -7.87
CA CYS A 138 -9.30 -24.31 -8.76
C CYS A 138 -9.42 -25.17 -10.00
N GLU A 139 -9.30 -24.60 -11.20
CA GLU A 139 -9.39 -25.36 -12.45
C GLU A 139 -8.23 -26.35 -12.67
N ILE A 140 -7.09 -26.14 -11.99
CA ILE A 140 -5.88 -26.95 -12.15
C ILE A 140 -5.88 -28.16 -11.21
N CYS A 141 -6.30 -27.98 -9.95
CA CYS A 141 -6.21 -29.03 -8.93
C CYS A 141 -7.54 -29.37 -8.25
N HIS A 142 -8.65 -28.78 -8.71
CA HIS A 142 -10.01 -28.98 -8.21
C HIS A 142 -10.19 -28.75 -6.71
N THR A 143 -9.22 -28.07 -6.07
CA THR A 143 -9.29 -27.75 -4.64
C THR A 143 -10.23 -26.57 -4.45
N SER A 144 -11.14 -26.67 -3.47
CA SER A 144 -12.09 -25.61 -3.16
C SER A 144 -11.39 -24.31 -2.76
N ARG A 145 -11.91 -23.19 -3.26
CA ARG A 145 -11.54 -21.83 -2.88
C ARG A 145 -11.87 -21.52 -1.42
N PHE A 146 -12.98 -22.06 -0.92
CA PHE A 146 -13.57 -21.66 0.36
C PHE A 146 -13.28 -22.68 1.48
N LYS A 147 -13.26 -22.19 2.71
CA LYS A 147 -13.18 -23.03 3.90
C LYS A 147 -14.50 -23.80 4.05
N GLN A 148 -14.42 -25.09 4.35
CA GLN A 148 -15.60 -25.88 4.69
C GLN A 148 -16.15 -25.45 6.06
N SER A 149 -17.45 -25.24 6.14
CA SER A 149 -18.15 -25.00 7.41
C SER A 149 -18.05 -26.26 8.27
N LYS A 150 -17.72 -26.11 9.55
CA LYS A 150 -17.67 -27.26 10.49
C LYS A 150 -19.05 -27.82 10.82
N ASP A 151 -20.11 -27.05 10.56
CA ASP A 151 -21.46 -27.36 11.05
C ASP A 151 -22.41 -27.89 9.95
N GLY A 152 -21.92 -28.20 8.75
CA GLY A 152 -22.72 -28.78 7.66
C GLY A 152 -23.86 -27.88 7.14
N SER A 153 -24.08 -26.70 7.71
CA SER A 153 -25.05 -25.72 7.25
C SER A 153 -24.50 -24.91 6.08
N SER A 154 -25.24 -24.88 4.98
CA SER A 154 -24.93 -24.17 3.74
C SER A 154 -25.18 -22.65 3.81
N GLU A 155 -25.62 -22.12 4.96
CA GLU A 155 -26.01 -20.70 5.15
C GLU A 155 -24.90 -19.82 5.76
N GLY A 156 -23.68 -20.34 5.89
CA GLY A 156 -22.52 -19.56 6.35
C GLY A 156 -21.91 -18.66 5.27
N LYS A 157 -21.35 -17.51 5.66
CA LYS A 157 -20.53 -16.67 4.75
C LYS A 157 -19.37 -17.50 4.19
N LYS A 158 -19.29 -17.63 2.86
CA LYS A 158 -18.15 -18.25 2.17
C LYS A 158 -16.89 -17.42 2.45
N VAL A 159 -15.88 -18.03 3.10
CA VAL A 159 -14.59 -17.39 3.41
C VAL A 159 -13.51 -18.11 2.63
N ALA A 160 -12.77 -17.37 1.80
CA ALA A 160 -11.65 -17.93 1.05
C ALA A 160 -10.60 -18.54 1.98
N THR A 161 -10.07 -19.68 1.59
CA THR A 161 -9.06 -20.42 2.35
C THR A 161 -7.73 -19.69 2.36
N LYS A 162 -7.35 -19.09 1.22
CA LYS A 162 -6.11 -18.34 1.07
C LYS A 162 -6.35 -17.02 0.34
N LYS A 163 -5.65 -15.99 0.78
CA LYS A 163 -5.62 -14.66 0.17
C LYS A 163 -4.19 -14.25 -0.14
N LEU A 164 -4.00 -13.51 -1.21
CA LEU A 164 -2.72 -12.94 -1.62
C LEU A 164 -2.91 -11.43 -1.81
N ASP A 165 -2.05 -10.65 -1.17
CA ASP A 165 -2.02 -9.19 -1.36
C ASP A 165 -1.06 -8.84 -2.50
N THR A 166 -1.47 -7.90 -3.34
CA THR A 166 -0.61 -7.19 -4.29
C THR A 166 -0.55 -5.72 -3.94
N PHE A 167 0.56 -5.08 -4.30
CA PHE A 167 0.80 -3.66 -4.11
C PHE A 167 1.33 -3.10 -5.43
N HIS A 168 0.66 -2.06 -5.95
CA HIS A 168 0.90 -1.46 -7.27
C HIS A 168 1.14 0.04 -7.13
#